data_AF-A0A5E4QMI3-F1
#
_entry.id   AF-A0A5E4QMI3-F1
#
_cell.length_a   1.000
_cell.length_b   1.000
_cell.length_c   1.000
_cell.angle_alpha   90.00
_cell.angle_beta   90.00
_cell.angle_gamma   90.00
#
_symmetry.space_group_name_H-M   'P 1'
#
loop_
_entity.id
_entity.type
_entity.pdbx_description
1 polymer ?
#
loop_
_entity_poly.entity_id
_entity_poly.type
_entity_poly.pdbx_seq_one_letter_code
_entity_poly.pdbx_strand_id
1 'polypeptide(L)'
;MAKSVEEEVERMKALEARIKAPSIWGRVQCGLRFEDLQDRRYEEAVKFLKTHYLTEEITYRSVKIVDDKEGTDEFIHQARIWMKDKMSIAVVKEGTD
;
A
#
# COMPACT_ATOMS: atom_id res chain seq x y z
N MET A 1 -38.47 -17.52 -9.05
CA MET A 1 -37.31 -17.32 -9.94
C MET A 1 -36.44 -16.12 -9.56
N ALA A 2 -36.95 -15.06 -8.89
CA ALA A 2 -36.12 -13.90 -8.51
C ALA A 2 -35.07 -14.19 -7.41
N LYS A 3 -35.36 -15.07 -6.44
CA LYS A 3 -34.43 -15.42 -5.34
C LYS A 3 -33.07 -15.97 -5.81
N SER A 4 -33.01 -16.70 -6.93
CA SER A 4 -31.74 -17.28 -7.39
C SER A 4 -30.79 -16.25 -7.99
N VAL A 5 -31.31 -15.17 -8.58
CA VAL A 5 -30.49 -14.11 -9.20
C VAL A 5 -29.87 -13.22 -8.13
N GLU A 6 -30.64 -12.85 -7.10
CA GLU A 6 -30.12 -12.08 -5.96
C GLU A 6 -29.05 -12.86 -5.19
N GLU A 7 -29.27 -14.16 -4.96
CA GLU A 7 -28.28 -15.04 -4.32
C GLU A 7 -26.99 -15.19 -5.15
N GLU A 8 -27.10 -15.22 -6.49
CA GLU A 8 -25.95 -15.30 -7.39
C GLU A 8 -25.15 -13.99 -7.41
N VAL A 9 -25.82 -12.84 -7.43
CA VAL A 9 -25.19 -11.51 -7.34
C VAL A 9 -24.43 -11.34 -6.02
N GLU A 10 -25.01 -11.75 -4.89
CA GLU A 10 -24.33 -11.68 -3.59
C GLU A 10 -23.12 -12.62 -3.51
N ARG A 11 -23.19 -13.82 -4.11
CA ARG A 11 -22.01 -14.69 -4.25
C ARG A 11 -20.90 -14.04 -5.08
N MET A 12 -21.24 -13.40 -6.20
CA MET A 12 -20.27 -12.71 -7.05
C MET A 12 -19.58 -11.56 -6.29
N LYS A 13 -20.32 -10.75 -5.53
CA LYS A 13 -19.75 -9.69 -4.68
C LYS A 13 -18.82 -10.25 -3.61
N ALA A 14 -19.19 -11.36 -2.97
CA ALA A 14 -18.35 -12.01 -1.97
C ALA A 14 -17.05 -12.58 -2.57
N LEU A 15 -17.13 -13.16 -3.77
CA LEU A 15 -15.96 -13.62 -4.53
C LEU A 15 -15.04 -12.44 -4.91
N GLU A 16 -15.61 -11.36 -5.42
CA GLU A 16 -14.88 -10.15 -5.79
C GLU A 16 -14.18 -9.53 -4.57
N ALA A 17 -14.87 -9.44 -3.43
CA ALA A 17 -14.30 -8.95 -2.17
C ALA A 17 -13.13 -9.82 -1.70
N ARG A 18 -13.20 -11.15 -1.87
CA ARG A 18 -12.10 -12.07 -1.55
C ARG A 18 -10.91 -11.92 -2.49
N ILE A 19 -11.16 -11.74 -3.79
CA ILE A 19 -10.10 -11.53 -4.79
C ILE A 19 -9.38 -10.20 -4.54
N LYS A 20 -10.11 -9.17 -4.11
CA LYS A 20 -9.55 -7.84 -3.81
C LYS A 20 -8.94 -7.72 -2.42
N ALA A 21 -9.12 -8.73 -1.55
CA ALA A 21 -8.57 -8.68 -0.21
C ALA A 21 -7.03 -8.72 -0.26
N PRO A 22 -6.31 -7.88 0.51
CA PRO A 22 -4.86 -7.95 0.62
C PRO A 22 -4.40 -9.36 0.96
N SER A 23 -3.38 -9.86 0.26
CA SER A 23 -2.67 -11.06 0.69
C SER A 23 -1.89 -10.73 1.95
N ILE A 24 -2.03 -11.56 2.98
CA ILE A 24 -1.22 -11.46 4.19
C ILE A 24 -0.06 -12.43 4.06
N TRP A 25 1.14 -11.89 3.92
CA TRP A 25 2.38 -12.64 3.71
C TRP A 25 2.96 -13.20 5.00
N GLY A 26 2.70 -12.56 6.14
CA GLY A 26 3.24 -13.00 7.41
C GLY A 26 2.71 -12.18 8.59
N ARG A 27 2.88 -12.75 9.78
CA ARG A 27 2.55 -12.10 11.06
C ARG A 27 3.71 -12.26 12.01
N VAL A 28 3.93 -11.24 12.83
CA VAL A 28 4.94 -11.26 13.90
C VAL A 28 4.29 -11.07 15.26
N GLN A 29 4.90 -11.64 16.30
CA GLN A 29 4.32 -11.73 17.64
C GLN A 29 4.06 -10.37 18.31
N CYS A 30 4.69 -9.29 17.83
CA CYS A 30 4.46 -7.93 18.31
C CYS A 30 3.18 -7.27 17.76
N GLY A 31 2.29 -8.03 17.12
CA GLY A 31 1.02 -7.52 16.60
C GLY A 31 1.18 -6.72 15.31
N LEU A 32 2.14 -7.09 14.46
CA LEU A 32 2.26 -6.55 13.11
C LEU A 32 2.01 -7.65 12.07
N ARG A 33 1.47 -7.25 10.92
CA ARG A 33 1.31 -8.12 9.75
C ARG A 33 1.89 -7.47 8.50
N PHE A 34 2.37 -8.32 7.61
CA PHE A 34 2.87 -7.97 6.29
C PHE A 34 1.75 -8.24 5.30
N GLU A 35 1.27 -7.21 4.62
CA GLU A 35 0.18 -7.31 3.65
C GLU A 35 0.50 -6.57 2.35
N ASP A 36 -0.17 -6.93 1.26
CA ASP A 36 -0.12 -6.12 0.03
C ASP A 36 -0.53 -4.68 0.33
N LEU A 37 0.27 -3.71 -0.10
CA LEU A 37 -0.04 -2.29 0.07
C LEU A 37 -1.36 -1.95 -0.63
N GLN A 38 -2.35 -1.59 0.17
CA GLN A 38 -3.69 -1.24 -0.30
C GLN A 38 -3.75 0.21 -0.82
N ASP A 39 -4.61 0.47 -1.81
CA ASP A 39 -4.77 1.81 -2.41
C ASP A 39 -5.07 2.89 -1.38
N ARG A 40 -5.89 2.55 -0.36
CA ARG A 40 -6.26 3.45 0.73
C ARG A 40 -5.06 3.99 1.53
N ARG A 41 -3.91 3.29 1.48
CA ARG A 41 -2.68 3.62 2.22
C ARG A 41 -1.63 4.31 1.36
N TYR A 42 -1.87 4.60 0.09
CA TYR A 42 -0.86 5.21 -0.77
C TYR A 42 -0.40 6.58 -0.26
N GLU A 43 -1.31 7.41 0.25
CA GLU A 43 -0.94 8.71 0.82
C GLU A 43 -0.09 8.55 2.09
N GLU A 44 -0.41 7.58 2.94
CA GLU A 44 0.39 7.25 4.12
C GLU A 44 1.78 6.75 3.73
N ALA A 45 1.86 5.87 2.73
CA ALA A 45 3.12 5.36 2.20
C ALA A 45 3.98 6.48 1.61
N VAL A 46 3.39 7.41 0.85
CA VAL A 46 4.08 8.60 0.34
C VAL A 46 4.61 9.46 1.47
N LYS A 47 3.79 9.73 2.49
CA LYS A 47 4.23 10.49 3.67
C LYS A 47 5.38 9.78 4.39
N PHE A 48 5.30 8.46 4.53
CA PHE A 48 6.33 7.64 5.15
C PHE A 48 7.65 7.72 4.37
N LEU A 49 7.61 7.57 3.05
CA LEU A 49 8.79 7.69 2.18
C LEU A 49 9.44 9.07 2.29
N LYS A 50 8.65 10.15 2.27
CA LYS A 50 9.18 11.52 2.41
C LYS A 50 9.82 11.76 3.77
N THR A 51 9.25 11.19 4.83
CA THR A 51 9.67 11.45 6.21
C THR A 51 10.88 10.61 6.64
N HIS A 52 10.98 9.38 6.15
CA HIS A 52 11.98 8.42 6.61
C HIS A 52 12.95 8.00 5.51
N TYR A 53 12.44 7.60 4.34
CA TYR A 53 13.29 7.04 3.30
C TYR A 53 14.18 8.10 2.64
N LEU A 54 13.60 9.21 2.18
CA LEU A 54 14.36 10.26 1.49
C LEU A 54 15.37 10.99 2.40
N THR A 55 15.15 10.98 3.70
CA THR A 55 16.02 11.63 4.69
C THR A 55 17.17 10.72 5.15
N GLU A 56 16.97 9.40 5.13
CA GLU A 56 17.90 8.44 5.73
C GLU A 56 18.72 7.65 4.71
N GLU A 57 18.16 7.36 3.53
CA GLU A 57 18.84 6.63 2.47
C GLU A 57 20.08 7.41 2.00
N ILE A 58 21.21 6.70 1.86
CA ILE A 58 22.54 7.32 1.71
C ILE A 58 22.64 8.16 0.44
N THR A 59 22.13 7.66 -0.69
CA THR A 59 22.23 8.37 -1.97
C THR A 59 21.43 9.68 -1.92
N TYR A 60 20.21 9.62 -1.41
CA TYR A 60 19.32 10.78 -1.28
C TYR A 60 19.78 11.79 -0.23
N ARG A 61 20.26 11.31 0.91
CA ARG A 61 20.81 12.16 1.97
C ARG A 61 22.08 12.88 1.52
N SER A 62 22.94 12.22 0.75
CA SER A 62 24.22 12.81 0.29
C SER A 62 24.01 13.98 -0.67
N VAL A 63 22.93 13.97 -1.44
CA VAL A 63 22.56 15.05 -2.37
C VAL A 63 21.51 16.00 -1.80
N LYS A 64 21.08 15.78 -0.55
CA LYS A 64 20.00 16.55 0.11
C LYS A 64 18.74 16.64 -0.76
N ILE A 65 18.27 15.50 -1.27
CA ILE A 65 17.10 15.48 -2.18
C ILE A 65 15.87 16.18 -1.59
N VAL A 66 15.74 16.19 -0.26
CA VAL A 66 14.62 16.83 0.45
C VAL A 66 14.60 18.36 0.27
N ASP A 67 15.74 18.97 -0.04
CA ASP A 67 15.86 20.40 -0.36
C ASP A 67 15.59 20.66 -1.86
N ASP A 68 15.61 19.60 -2.69
CA ASP A 68 15.26 19.62 -4.11
C ASP A 68 13.79 19.23 -4.31
N LYS A 69 12.96 20.25 -4.54
CA LYS A 69 11.53 20.06 -4.79
C LYS A 69 11.26 19.22 -6.03
N GLU A 70 11.98 19.45 -7.12
CA GLU A 70 11.75 18.75 -8.39
C GLU A 70 12.12 17.28 -8.27
N GLY A 71 13.30 16.99 -7.72
CA GLY A 71 13.75 15.62 -7.47
C GLY A 71 12.84 14.86 -6.50
N THR A 72 12.36 15.53 -5.44
CA THR A 72 11.39 14.93 -4.51
C THR A 72 10.06 14.63 -5.20
N ASP A 73 9.53 15.57 -5.99
CA ASP A 73 8.24 15.41 -6.66
C ASP A 73 8.30 14.28 -7.71
N GLU A 74 9.40 14.19 -8.47
CA GLU A 74 9.64 13.11 -9.45
C GLU A 74 9.77 11.74 -8.77
N PHE A 75 10.53 11.64 -7.67
CA PHE A 75 10.63 10.39 -6.91
C PHE A 75 9.24 9.92 -6.44
N ILE A 76 8.43 10.83 -5.90
CA ILE A 76 7.10 10.50 -5.40
C ILE A 76 6.15 10.14 -6.55
N HIS A 77 6.27 10.80 -7.70
CA HIS A 77 5.53 10.41 -8.90
C HIS A 77 5.82 8.95 -9.28
N GLN A 78 7.10 8.57 -9.32
CA GLN A 78 7.51 7.21 -9.66
C GLN A 78 7.08 6.20 -8.60
N ALA A 79 7.24 6.52 -7.32
CA ALA A 79 6.79 5.66 -6.23
C ALA A 79 5.29 5.35 -6.35
N ARG A 80 4.45 6.35 -6.72
CA ARG A 80 3.01 6.14 -6.93
C ARG A 80 2.69 5.24 -8.11
N ILE A 81 3.52 5.23 -9.14
CA ILE A 81 3.38 4.28 -10.26
C ILE A 81 3.65 2.86 -9.75
N TRP A 82 4.76 2.64 -9.05
CA TRP A 82 5.11 1.32 -8.50
C TRP A 82 4.10 0.79 -7.48
N MET A 83 3.48 1.67 -6.69
CA MET A 83 2.41 1.27 -5.76
C MET A 83 1.22 0.69 -6.51
N LYS A 84 0.86 1.26 -7.69
CA LYS A 84 -0.26 0.79 -8.51
C LYS A 84 0.00 -0.55 -9.19
N ASP A 85 1.26 -0.97 -9.33
CA ASP A 85 1.61 -2.30 -9.84
C ASP A 85 1.24 -3.44 -8.87
N LYS A 86 0.73 -3.11 -7.67
CA LYS A 86 0.25 -4.07 -6.64
C LYS A 86 1.31 -5.06 -6.14
N MET A 87 2.59 -4.74 -6.33
CA MET A 87 3.73 -5.56 -5.86
C MET A 87 4.35 -5.03 -4.56
N SER A 88 3.91 -3.87 -4.07
CA SER A 88 4.43 -3.27 -2.83
C SER A 88 3.83 -3.97 -1.61
N ILE A 89 4.66 -4.19 -0.58
CA ILE A 89 4.24 -4.78 0.71
C ILE A 89 4.29 -3.70 1.78
N ALA A 90 3.26 -3.65 2.63
CA ALA A 90 3.18 -2.80 3.79
C ALA A 90 3.25 -3.61 5.09
N VAL A 91 3.86 -3.03 6.11
CA VAL A 91 3.77 -3.52 7.49
C VAL A 91 2.74 -2.69 8.22
N VAL A 92 1.68 -3.33 8.70
CA VAL A 92 0.59 -2.65 9.40
C VAL A 92 0.37 -3.30 10.77
N LYS A 93 -0.15 -2.50 11.70
CA LYS A 93 -0.54 -3.00 13.02
C LYS A 93 -1.81 -3.85 12.90
N GLU A 94 -1.81 -5.00 13.57
CA GLU A 94 -3.00 -5.86 13.62
C GLU A 94 -4.19 -5.13 14.22
N GLY A 95 -5.38 -5.40 13.67
CA GLY A 95 -6.62 -4.72 14.06
C GLY A 95 -6.73 -3.25 13.64
N THR A 96 -5.78 -2.73 12.85
CA THR A 96 -5.93 -1.43 12.19
C THR A 96 -6.29 -1.60 10.71
N ASP A 97 -7.18 -0.74 10.24
CA ASP A 97 -7.63 -0.65 8.86
C ASP A 97 -7.08 0.63 8.22
#